data_AF-A0A0U4ZHD3-F1
#
_entry.id   AF-A0A0U4ZHD3-F1
#
_cell.length_a   1.000
_cell.length_b   1.000
_cell.length_c   1.000
_cell.angle_alpha   90.00
_cell.angle_beta   90.00
_cell.angle_gamma   90.00
#
_symmetry.space_group_name_H-M   'P 1'
#
loop_
_entity.id
_entity.type
_entity.pdbx_description
1 polymer ?
#
loop_
_entity_poly.entity_id
_entity_poly.type
_entity_poly.pdbx_seq_one_letter_code
_entity_poly.pdbx_strand_id
1 'polypeptide(L)'
;MADTPSSHQAETAFSESEKNLTAEVVEHGSKEQSARNDEKINAIRLACDTRDIDTLITLATSEGGFLQDDLRQIACSEQELSSKKTKLSRVIKRVLRNYPMLCYFQGFHDIVQVLLLVLGESQSTQAVAQLSLLRLRDYMLPSLAPAVKHLQLIPAIIASADADLSIRLSGTRPFFALSATLTLYAHDIQEYSDIARLFDFLLAWEPVVSIYLYAAIVLSRRKELLEIPLDEPEMLHFKLSKLPIPLDLETLISRAVQLFHDHPPESLPAGVWRKIPGCSVLKTSRDVSRKQSIKAAVELFYQQTHQLRREENKQKFIGFIWSHRRTIGSVAVAVFIGAMSIWIRKRGLDNSILSYADRFRAAFQGRLF
;
A
#
# COMPACT_ATOMS: atom_id res chain seq x y z
N MET A 1 55.89 -37.60 67.22
CA MET A 1 55.06 -37.16 66.09
C MET A 1 54.56 -35.76 66.40
N ALA A 2 55.23 -34.76 65.84
CA ALA A 2 54.72 -33.39 65.70
C ALA A 2 55.61 -32.73 64.63
N ASP A 3 55.02 -32.51 63.47
CA ASP A 3 55.62 -32.09 62.21
C ASP A 3 56.10 -30.63 62.23
N THR A 4 57.20 -30.40 61.51
CA THR A 4 57.63 -29.09 61.03
C THR A 4 56.62 -28.56 60.00
N PRO A 5 56.14 -27.30 60.05
CA PRO A 5 55.25 -26.80 59.02
C PRO A 5 56.00 -26.64 57.69
N SER A 6 55.47 -27.31 56.68
CA SER A 6 55.90 -27.31 55.29
C SER A 6 55.65 -25.96 54.60
N SER A 7 56.55 -25.62 53.68
CA SER A 7 56.57 -24.45 52.79
C SER A 7 55.32 -24.21 51.94
N HIS A 8 54.30 -25.09 52.00
CA HIS A 8 53.07 -24.98 51.24
C HIS A 8 52.01 -24.02 51.80
N GLN A 9 52.15 -23.51 53.03
CA GLN A 9 51.20 -22.53 53.58
C GLN A 9 51.52 -21.07 53.20
N ALA A 10 52.74 -20.78 52.74
CA ALA A 10 53.12 -19.43 52.31
C ALA A 10 52.77 -19.15 50.84
N GLU A 11 52.87 -20.15 49.95
CA GLU A 11 52.52 -20.01 48.52
C GLU A 11 51.01 -19.90 48.28
N THR A 12 50.18 -20.58 49.07
CA THR A 12 48.71 -20.53 48.95
C THR A 12 48.15 -19.19 49.42
N ALA A 13 48.69 -18.61 50.49
CA ALA A 13 48.28 -17.29 51.00
C ALA A 13 48.66 -16.14 50.05
N PHE A 14 49.75 -16.27 49.29
CA PHE A 14 50.15 -15.27 48.29
C PHE A 14 49.26 -15.32 47.03
N SER A 15 48.89 -16.52 46.57
CA SER A 15 47.98 -16.71 45.43
C SER A 15 46.53 -16.27 45.71
N GLU A 16 46.03 -16.45 46.94
CA GLU A 16 44.68 -15.99 47.33
C GLU A 16 44.61 -14.46 47.51
N SER A 17 45.69 -13.80 47.97
CA SER A 17 45.72 -12.34 48.07
C SER A 17 45.78 -11.67 46.69
N GLU A 18 46.54 -12.21 45.73
CA GLU A 18 46.56 -11.72 44.34
C GLU A 18 45.22 -11.93 43.63
N LYS A 19 44.52 -13.05 43.90
CA LYS A 19 43.17 -13.29 43.35
C LYS A 19 42.12 -12.34 43.93
N ASN A 20 42.20 -12.01 45.22
CA ASN A 20 41.28 -11.03 45.82
C ASN A 20 41.57 -9.60 45.36
N LEU A 21 42.85 -9.20 45.23
CA LEU A 21 43.20 -7.90 44.65
C LEU A 21 42.74 -7.77 43.20
N THR A 22 42.92 -8.81 42.37
CA THR A 22 42.46 -8.78 40.98
C THR A 22 40.94 -8.77 40.87
N ALA A 23 40.21 -9.48 41.75
CA ALA A 23 38.75 -9.42 41.80
C ALA A 23 38.21 -8.04 42.22
N GLU A 24 38.81 -7.42 43.24
CA GLU A 24 38.44 -6.06 43.67
C GLU A 24 38.75 -5.01 42.60
N VAL A 25 39.90 -5.10 41.91
CA VAL A 25 40.26 -4.19 40.81
C VAL A 25 39.30 -4.34 39.62
N VAL A 26 38.89 -5.58 39.29
CA VAL A 26 37.92 -5.83 38.21
C VAL A 26 36.53 -5.34 38.58
N GLU A 27 36.09 -5.55 39.82
CA GLU A 27 34.78 -5.05 40.28
C GLU A 27 34.76 -3.52 40.35
N HIS A 28 35.86 -2.89 40.80
CA HIS A 28 36.00 -1.43 40.84
C HIS A 28 36.03 -0.82 39.43
N GLY A 29 36.79 -1.42 38.51
CA GLY A 29 36.82 -1.01 37.09
C GLY A 29 35.46 -1.16 36.39
N SER A 30 34.66 -2.16 36.75
CA SER A 30 33.29 -2.30 36.21
C SER A 30 32.33 -1.22 36.69
N LYS A 31 32.47 -0.78 37.95
CA LYS A 31 31.65 0.29 38.55
C LYS A 31 32.05 1.67 38.00
N GLU A 32 33.34 1.92 37.82
CA GLU A 32 33.84 3.16 37.20
C GLU A 32 33.41 3.27 35.73
N GLN A 33 33.47 2.18 34.97
CA GLN A 33 33.00 2.17 33.58
C GLN A 33 31.49 2.40 33.48
N SER A 34 30.70 1.85 34.40
CA SER A 34 29.25 2.12 34.47
C SER A 34 28.95 3.58 34.77
N ALA A 35 29.64 4.18 35.75
CA ALA A 35 29.45 5.59 36.09
C ALA A 35 29.84 6.53 34.95
N ARG A 36 30.94 6.23 34.24
CA ARG A 36 31.40 6.98 33.07
C ARG A 36 30.40 6.90 31.90
N ASN A 37 29.73 5.76 31.74
CA ASN A 37 28.66 5.60 30.75
C ASN A 37 27.42 6.43 31.13
N ASP A 38 27.02 6.46 32.41
CA ASP A 38 25.88 7.26 32.88
C ASP A 38 26.12 8.77 32.72
N GLU A 39 27.33 9.25 32.98
CA GLU A 39 27.72 10.64 32.72
C GLU A 39 27.64 10.98 31.22
N LYS A 40 28.15 10.10 30.37
CA LYS A 40 28.08 10.28 28.91
C LYS A 40 26.64 10.32 28.41
N ILE A 41 25.75 9.49 28.95
CA ILE A 41 24.30 9.51 28.64
C ILE A 41 23.68 10.86 28.97
N ASN A 42 23.98 11.40 30.17
CA ASN A 42 23.43 12.68 30.59
C ASN A 42 23.96 13.85 29.74
N ALA A 43 25.24 13.81 29.35
CA ALA A 43 25.83 14.79 28.45
C ALA A 43 25.19 14.75 27.05
N ILE A 44 24.93 13.56 26.50
CA ILE A 44 24.21 13.39 25.23
C ILE A 44 22.81 13.99 25.32
N ARG A 45 22.05 13.68 26.39
CA ARG A 45 20.70 14.23 26.61
C ARG A 45 20.70 15.75 26.65
N LEU A 46 21.63 16.35 27.39
CA LEU A 46 21.74 17.80 27.51
C LEU A 46 22.09 18.45 26.16
N ALA A 47 22.99 17.85 25.40
CA ALA A 47 23.37 18.33 24.07
C ALA A 47 22.21 18.24 23.06
N CYS A 48 21.39 17.18 23.14
CA CYS A 48 20.15 17.07 22.37
C CYS A 48 19.13 18.16 22.75
N ASP A 49 18.87 18.37 24.04
CA ASP A 49 17.90 19.36 24.52
C ASP A 49 18.29 20.79 24.14
N THR A 50 19.60 21.08 24.13
CA THR A 50 20.16 22.40 23.78
C THR A 50 20.46 22.56 22.28
N ARG A 51 20.29 21.49 21.48
CA ARG A 51 20.66 21.42 20.05
C ARG A 51 22.13 21.76 19.79
N ASP A 52 23.00 21.40 20.72
CA ASP A 52 24.44 21.57 20.60
C ASP A 52 25.05 20.44 19.76
N ILE A 53 25.07 20.66 18.45
CA ILE A 53 25.56 19.70 17.46
C ILE A 53 27.07 19.45 17.64
N ASP A 54 27.84 20.47 18.03
CA ASP A 54 29.30 20.36 18.20
C ASP A 54 29.64 19.44 19.37
N THR A 55 28.89 19.56 20.47
CA THR A 55 29.00 18.65 21.62
C THR A 55 28.57 17.23 21.24
N LEU A 56 27.50 17.05 20.45
CA LEU A 56 27.08 15.72 19.96
C LEU A 56 28.14 15.06 19.07
N ILE A 57 28.77 15.80 18.15
CA ILE A 57 29.86 15.31 17.31
C ILE A 57 31.03 14.88 18.19
N THR A 58 31.43 15.74 19.13
CA THR A 58 32.53 15.47 20.06
C THR A 58 32.29 14.19 20.85
N LEU A 59 31.08 14.02 21.40
CA LEU A 59 30.66 12.82 22.14
C LEU A 59 30.60 11.57 21.24
N ALA A 60 30.17 11.71 19.99
CA ALA A 60 30.12 10.63 19.00
C ALA A 60 31.51 10.13 18.58
N THR A 61 32.50 11.03 18.51
CA THR A 61 33.90 10.69 18.18
C THR A 61 34.74 10.27 19.39
N SER A 62 34.26 10.49 20.62
CA SER A 62 34.96 10.08 21.84
C SER A 62 35.03 8.55 22.00
N GLU A 63 35.94 8.07 22.86
CA GLU A 63 36.12 6.64 23.16
C GLU A 63 34.78 5.94 23.45
N GLY A 64 34.52 4.86 22.72
CA GLY A 64 33.27 4.13 22.77
C GLY A 64 32.07 4.77 22.07
N GLY A 65 32.24 5.82 21.24
CA GLY A 65 31.22 6.41 20.37
C GLY A 65 29.79 6.50 20.94
N PHE A 66 28.78 6.27 20.09
CA PHE A 66 27.43 5.87 20.52
C PHE A 66 27.36 4.34 20.61
N LEU A 67 28.21 3.70 21.44
CA LEU A 67 28.17 2.26 21.64
C LEU A 67 26.97 1.86 22.52
N GLN A 68 25.84 1.73 21.86
CA GLN A 68 24.68 0.85 22.10
C GLN A 68 23.53 1.45 21.26
N ASP A 69 22.72 0.60 20.61
CA ASP A 69 21.58 1.06 19.80
C ASP A 69 20.63 1.97 20.61
N ASP A 70 20.56 1.76 21.92
CA ASP A 70 19.79 2.56 22.88
C ASP A 70 20.29 4.01 22.98
N LEU A 71 21.60 4.27 22.85
CA LEU A 71 22.18 5.62 22.91
C LEU A 71 21.94 6.43 21.64
N ARG A 72 21.87 5.77 20.48
CA ARG A 72 21.46 6.42 19.21
C ARG A 72 19.99 6.82 19.26
N GLN A 73 19.17 6.01 19.95
CA GLN A 73 17.77 6.30 20.22
C GLN A 73 17.60 7.49 21.19
N ILE A 74 18.54 7.68 22.11
CA ILE A 74 18.59 8.84 23.01
C ILE A 74 19.09 10.10 22.29
N ALA A 75 20.08 9.98 21.39
CA ALA A 75 20.60 11.11 20.61
C ALA A 75 19.53 11.68 19.64
N CYS A 76 18.63 10.83 19.15
CA CYS A 76 17.41 11.23 18.44
C CYS A 76 16.27 11.30 19.46
N SER A 77 16.24 12.35 20.31
CA SER A 77 15.48 12.31 21.57
C SER A 77 14.10 11.67 21.40
N GLU A 78 13.81 10.63 22.19
CA GLU A 78 12.51 9.95 22.16
C GLU A 78 11.36 10.96 22.32
N GLN A 79 11.62 12.06 23.02
CA GLN A 79 10.74 13.21 23.15
C GLN A 79 10.49 13.94 21.82
N GLU A 80 11.52 14.19 21.00
CA GLU A 80 11.34 14.74 19.65
C GLU A 80 10.58 13.79 18.74
N LEU A 81 10.90 12.49 18.77
CA LEU A 81 10.17 11.49 17.98
C LEU A 81 8.70 11.40 18.42
N SER A 82 8.45 11.36 19.73
CA SER A 82 7.11 11.35 20.31
C SER A 82 6.33 12.62 19.98
N SER A 83 7.00 13.78 20.03
CA SER A 83 6.44 15.07 19.62
C SER A 83 6.07 15.06 18.14
N LYS A 84 6.94 14.58 17.25
CA LYS A 84 6.66 14.44 15.80
C LYS A 84 5.50 13.48 15.54
N LYS A 85 5.46 12.31 16.20
CA LYS A 85 4.34 11.35 16.14
C LYS A 85 3.02 11.97 16.61
N THR A 86 3.07 12.78 17.67
CA THR A 86 1.90 13.49 18.19
C THR A 86 1.39 14.53 17.19
N LYS A 87 2.28 15.32 16.60
CA LYS A 87 1.94 16.29 15.54
C LYS A 87 1.33 15.59 14.33
N LEU A 88 1.94 14.50 13.87
CA LEU A 88 1.43 13.66 12.77
C LEU A 88 0.01 13.17 13.06
N SER A 89 -0.21 12.58 14.24
CA SER A 89 -1.53 12.12 14.68
C SER A 89 -2.55 13.26 14.70
N ARG A 90 -2.15 14.45 15.16
CA ARG A 90 -3.01 15.63 15.23
C ARG A 90 -3.45 16.10 13.84
N VAL A 91 -2.51 16.18 12.89
CA VAL A 91 -2.80 16.55 11.49
C VAL A 91 -3.77 15.56 10.86
N ILE A 92 -3.51 14.25 10.96
CA ILE A 92 -4.38 13.20 10.43
C ILE A 92 -5.79 13.32 11.03
N LYS A 93 -5.89 13.38 12.37
CA LYS A 93 -7.18 13.49 13.07
C LYS A 93 -7.93 14.74 12.67
N ARG A 94 -7.25 15.89 12.50
CA ARG A 94 -7.88 17.15 12.12
C ARG A 94 -8.45 17.08 10.70
N VAL A 95 -7.72 16.49 9.76
CA VAL A 95 -8.21 16.27 8.39
C VAL A 95 -9.43 15.35 8.39
N LEU A 96 -9.36 14.19 9.05
CA LEU A 96 -10.46 13.23 9.09
C LEU A 96 -11.69 13.75 9.86
N ARG A 97 -11.52 14.62 10.86
CA ARG A 97 -12.65 15.29 11.54
C ARG A 97 -13.31 16.34 10.66
N ASN A 98 -12.54 17.06 9.86
CA ASN A 98 -13.08 18.07 8.92
C ASN A 98 -13.75 17.42 7.71
N TYR A 99 -13.30 16.21 7.33
CA TYR A 99 -13.81 15.44 6.19
C TYR A 99 -14.14 14.00 6.63
N PRO A 100 -15.22 13.80 7.43
CA PRO A 100 -15.54 12.53 8.07
C PRO A 100 -15.95 11.41 7.10
N MET A 101 -16.20 11.74 5.84
CA MET A 101 -16.45 10.76 4.79
C MET A 101 -15.18 10.05 4.31
N LEU A 102 -13.99 10.62 4.51
CA LEU A 102 -12.73 10.01 4.09
C LEU A 102 -12.40 8.82 5.00
N CYS A 103 -12.17 7.65 4.39
CA CYS A 103 -11.74 6.45 5.09
C CYS A 103 -10.20 6.42 5.16
N TYR A 104 -9.66 6.28 6.38
CA TYR A 104 -8.23 6.06 6.57
C TYR A 104 -7.81 4.70 5.98
N PHE A 105 -6.68 4.68 5.28
CA PHE A 105 -6.02 3.46 4.84
C PHE A 105 -4.63 3.34 5.49
N GLN A 106 -4.16 2.10 5.66
CA GLN A 106 -2.83 1.83 6.21
C GLN A 106 -1.76 2.32 5.22
N GLY A 107 -0.84 3.17 5.69
CA GLY A 107 0.17 3.85 4.88
C GLY A 107 -0.15 5.32 4.57
N PHE A 108 -1.36 5.80 4.90
CA PHE A 108 -1.69 7.23 4.74
C PHE A 108 -0.77 8.14 5.59
N HIS A 109 -0.33 7.64 6.75
CA HIS A 109 0.58 8.38 7.62
C HIS A 109 1.96 8.65 6.99
N ASP A 110 2.44 7.77 6.11
CA ASP A 110 3.71 7.96 5.39
C ASP A 110 3.64 9.21 4.49
N ILE A 111 2.53 9.39 3.79
CA ILE A 111 2.26 10.60 2.98
C ILE A 111 2.19 11.85 3.85
N VAL A 112 1.44 11.77 4.96
CA VAL A 112 1.27 12.93 5.86
C VAL A 112 2.60 13.31 6.52
N GLN A 113 3.45 12.32 6.82
CA GLN A 113 4.78 12.55 7.38
C GLN A 113 5.66 13.36 6.41
N VAL A 114 5.67 13.04 5.11
CA VAL A 114 6.42 13.82 4.11
C VAL A 114 5.97 15.28 4.12
N LEU A 115 4.65 15.54 4.04
CA LEU A 115 4.12 16.90 4.06
C LEU A 115 4.38 17.63 5.40
N LEU A 116 4.34 16.92 6.52
CA LEU A 116 4.61 17.50 7.84
C LEU A 116 6.09 17.90 7.98
N LEU A 117 7.01 17.09 7.46
CA LEU A 117 8.44 17.38 7.49
C LEU A 117 8.80 18.58 6.61
N VAL A 118 8.17 18.71 5.44
CA VAL A 118 8.43 19.82 4.49
C VAL A 118 7.74 21.12 4.92
N LEU A 119 6.46 21.06 5.29
CA LEU A 119 5.62 22.25 5.47
C LEU A 119 5.43 22.66 6.94
N GLY A 120 5.78 21.79 7.89
CA GLY A 120 5.44 21.98 9.29
C GLY A 120 3.96 21.78 9.59
N GLU A 121 3.59 21.89 10.87
CA GLU A 121 2.25 21.50 11.36
C GLU A 121 1.11 22.41 10.86
N SER A 122 1.35 23.73 10.81
CA SER A 122 0.32 24.72 10.45
C SER A 122 -0.16 24.53 9.01
N GLN A 123 0.77 24.40 8.07
CA GLN A 123 0.48 24.33 6.64
C GLN A 123 0.14 22.90 6.18
N SER A 124 0.71 21.88 6.83
CA SER A 124 0.46 20.48 6.46
C SER A 124 -1.01 20.08 6.57
N THR A 125 -1.76 20.60 7.55
CA THR A 125 -3.20 20.26 7.68
C THR A 125 -4.00 20.62 6.43
N GLN A 126 -3.76 21.80 5.85
CA GLN A 126 -4.44 22.21 4.62
C GLN A 126 -3.94 21.44 3.41
N ALA A 127 -2.61 21.26 3.29
CA ALA A 127 -2.01 20.52 2.19
C ALA A 127 -2.50 19.06 2.14
N VAL A 128 -2.54 18.40 3.29
CA VAL A 128 -3.03 17.01 3.44
C VAL A 128 -4.51 16.94 3.06
N ALA A 129 -5.34 17.88 3.51
CA ALA A 129 -6.75 17.90 3.13
C ALA A 129 -6.95 18.02 1.60
N GLN A 130 -6.19 18.89 0.95
CA GLN A 130 -6.23 19.04 -0.50
C GLN A 130 -5.72 17.77 -1.20
N LEU A 131 -4.60 17.22 -0.75
CA LEU A 131 -4.05 15.99 -1.31
C LEU A 131 -5.03 14.81 -1.18
N SER A 132 -5.66 14.67 -0.01
CA SER A 132 -6.67 13.66 0.27
C SER A 132 -7.87 13.73 -0.68
N LEU A 133 -8.35 14.94 -1.00
CA LEU A 133 -9.54 15.14 -1.82
C LEU A 133 -9.27 15.19 -3.32
N LEU A 134 -8.08 15.64 -3.73
CA LEU A 134 -7.74 15.94 -5.12
C LEU A 134 -6.73 14.97 -5.73
N ARG A 135 -6.09 14.10 -4.94
CA ARG A 135 -5.22 13.03 -5.45
C ARG A 135 -5.51 11.66 -4.86
N LEU A 136 -5.80 11.59 -3.56
CA LEU A 136 -5.99 10.31 -2.87
C LEU A 136 -7.47 9.88 -2.72
N ARG A 137 -8.40 10.67 -3.25
CA ARG A 137 -9.85 10.52 -3.00
C ARG A 137 -10.34 9.10 -3.22
N ASP A 138 -9.95 8.51 -4.34
CA ASP A 138 -10.36 7.18 -4.77
C ASP A 138 -9.81 6.05 -3.87
N TYR A 139 -8.69 6.32 -3.18
CA TYR A 139 -8.07 5.40 -2.22
C TYR A 139 -8.65 5.53 -0.81
N MET A 140 -9.29 6.67 -0.51
CA MET A 140 -9.96 6.95 0.77
C MET A 140 -11.47 6.68 0.73
N LEU A 141 -11.95 5.95 -0.28
CA LEU A 141 -13.32 5.48 -0.35
C LEU A 141 -13.53 4.29 0.61
N PRO A 142 -14.78 3.93 0.96
CA PRO A 142 -15.07 2.79 1.84
C PRO A 142 -14.61 1.41 1.32
N SER A 143 -14.16 1.35 0.06
CA SER A 143 -13.67 0.15 -0.61
C SER A 143 -12.49 0.54 -1.50
N LEU A 144 -11.45 -0.29 -1.52
CA LEU A 144 -10.27 -0.11 -2.40
C LEU A 144 -10.52 -0.58 -3.84
N ALA A 145 -11.74 -0.99 -4.20
CA ALA A 145 -12.06 -1.40 -5.57
C ALA A 145 -11.69 -0.36 -6.66
N PRO A 146 -11.85 0.97 -6.45
CA PRO A 146 -11.34 2.00 -7.37
C PRO A 146 -9.83 1.98 -7.52
N ALA A 147 -9.09 1.84 -6.40
CA ALA A 147 -7.64 1.72 -6.42
C ALA A 147 -7.21 0.52 -7.28
N VAL A 148 -7.89 -0.62 -7.16
CA VAL A 148 -7.64 -1.80 -8.00
C VAL A 148 -7.91 -1.51 -9.48
N LYS A 149 -8.94 -0.72 -9.82
CA LYS A 149 -9.18 -0.28 -11.21
C LYS A 149 -8.04 0.61 -11.73
N HIS A 150 -7.42 1.44 -10.89
CA HIS A 150 -6.24 2.22 -11.26
C HIS A 150 -5.06 1.31 -11.64
N LEU A 151 -4.81 0.26 -10.86
CA LEU A 151 -3.71 -0.68 -11.14
C LEU A 151 -3.85 -1.41 -12.48
N GLN A 152 -5.07 -1.57 -13.00
CA GLN A 152 -5.31 -2.17 -14.32
C GLN A 152 -4.79 -1.30 -15.48
N LEU A 153 -4.43 -0.04 -15.22
CA LEU A 153 -3.73 0.79 -16.21
C LEU A 153 -2.28 0.32 -16.40
N ILE A 154 -1.63 -0.25 -15.37
CA ILE A 154 -0.22 -0.66 -15.43
C ILE A 154 0.02 -1.71 -16.55
N PRO A 155 -0.71 -2.84 -16.61
CA PRO A 155 -0.53 -3.80 -17.70
C PRO A 155 -0.82 -3.21 -19.08
N ALA A 156 -1.79 -2.29 -19.19
CA ALA A 156 -2.14 -1.67 -20.47
C ALA A 156 -1.07 -0.68 -20.96
N ILE A 157 -0.44 0.06 -20.03
CA ILE A 157 0.71 0.93 -20.33
C ILE A 157 1.90 0.07 -20.78
N ILE A 158 2.21 -1.00 -20.03
CA ILE A 158 3.29 -1.93 -20.39
C ILE A 158 3.03 -2.57 -21.76
N ALA A 159 1.80 -3.02 -22.04
CA ALA A 159 1.42 -3.59 -23.34
C ALA A 159 1.61 -2.62 -24.52
N SER A 160 1.51 -1.32 -24.26
CA SER A 160 1.70 -0.30 -25.31
C SER A 160 3.18 -0.05 -25.61
N ALA A 161 4.05 -0.23 -24.61
CA ALA A 161 5.49 0.05 -24.71
C ALA A 161 6.36 -1.19 -24.96
N ASP A 162 5.97 -2.37 -24.45
CA ASP A 162 6.76 -3.60 -24.50
C ASP A 162 5.84 -4.84 -24.51
N ALA A 163 5.66 -5.43 -25.69
CA ALA A 163 4.81 -6.60 -25.88
C ALA A 163 5.35 -7.85 -25.16
N ASP A 164 6.67 -8.07 -25.18
CA ASP A 164 7.30 -9.25 -24.57
C ASP A 164 7.10 -9.24 -23.05
N LEU A 165 7.35 -8.08 -22.42
CA LEU A 165 7.14 -7.91 -20.99
C LEU A 165 5.66 -8.00 -20.63
N SER A 166 4.76 -7.47 -21.48
CA SER A 166 3.32 -7.61 -21.26
C SER A 166 2.86 -9.07 -21.30
N ILE A 167 3.38 -9.89 -22.21
CA ILE A 167 3.08 -11.33 -22.26
C ILE A 167 3.60 -12.00 -20.99
N ARG A 168 4.81 -11.66 -20.56
CA ARG A 168 5.38 -12.20 -19.31
C ARG A 168 4.52 -11.90 -18.09
N LEU A 169 3.90 -10.72 -18.03
CA LEU A 169 3.10 -10.25 -16.89
C LEU A 169 1.61 -10.60 -16.99
N SER A 170 1.13 -11.19 -18.09
CA SER A 170 -0.31 -11.36 -18.34
C SER A 170 -1.03 -12.25 -17.32
N GLY A 171 -0.30 -13.15 -16.65
CA GLY A 171 -0.84 -14.02 -15.60
C GLY A 171 -0.91 -13.36 -14.21
N THR A 172 -0.24 -12.23 -14.01
CA THR A 172 -0.08 -11.60 -12.69
C THR A 172 -1.02 -10.41 -12.55
N ARG A 173 -1.88 -10.44 -11.53
CA ARG A 173 -2.71 -9.27 -11.21
C ARG A 173 -1.81 -8.16 -10.64
N PRO A 174 -2.02 -6.89 -11.00
CA PRO A 174 -1.14 -5.79 -10.64
C PRO A 174 -1.24 -5.34 -9.17
N PHE A 175 -1.60 -6.24 -8.24
CA PHE A 175 -1.69 -5.95 -6.81
C PHE A 175 -0.32 -5.65 -6.18
N PHE A 176 0.77 -6.13 -6.78
CA PHE A 176 2.14 -5.78 -6.38
C PHE A 176 2.38 -4.26 -6.31
N ALA A 177 1.67 -3.48 -7.13
CA ALA A 177 1.80 -2.02 -7.20
C ALA A 177 0.92 -1.26 -6.21
N LEU A 178 0.05 -1.96 -5.46
CA LEU A 178 -0.93 -1.30 -4.61
C LEU A 178 -0.25 -0.50 -3.51
N SER A 179 0.73 -1.06 -2.79
CA SER A 179 1.42 -0.38 -1.69
C SER A 179 2.05 0.94 -2.16
N ALA A 180 2.87 0.88 -3.21
CA ALA A 180 3.56 2.03 -3.76
C ALA A 180 2.59 3.11 -4.26
N THR A 181 1.59 2.74 -5.07
CA THR A 181 0.66 3.73 -5.63
C THR A 181 -0.29 4.33 -4.58
N LEU A 182 -0.71 3.52 -3.59
CA LEU A 182 -1.57 3.95 -2.48
C LEU A 182 -0.87 4.96 -1.57
N THR A 183 0.43 4.74 -1.33
CA THR A 183 1.24 5.57 -0.42
C THR A 183 2.04 6.65 -1.15
N LEU A 184 1.80 6.88 -2.44
CA LEU A 184 2.62 7.76 -3.29
C LEU A 184 4.12 7.47 -3.13
N TYR A 185 4.48 6.19 -3.04
CA TYR A 185 5.83 5.66 -2.85
C TYR A 185 6.50 6.03 -1.53
N ALA A 186 5.82 6.77 -0.64
CA ALA A 186 6.36 7.22 0.63
C ALA A 186 6.65 6.08 1.61
N HIS A 187 6.02 4.92 1.41
CA HIS A 187 6.30 3.73 2.21
C HIS A 187 7.60 3.01 1.79
N ASP A 188 7.93 3.06 0.50
CA ASP A 188 8.98 2.22 -0.08
C ASP A 188 10.31 2.99 -0.28
N ILE A 189 10.29 4.32 -0.28
CA ILE A 189 11.48 5.19 -0.42
C ILE A 189 11.97 5.62 0.96
N GLN A 190 13.21 5.25 1.29
CA GLN A 190 13.80 5.49 2.62
C GLN A 190 14.52 6.85 2.71
N GLU A 191 15.14 7.29 1.62
CA GLU A 191 15.91 8.54 1.60
C GLU A 191 14.97 9.76 1.51
N TYR A 192 15.15 10.69 2.44
CA TYR A 192 14.27 11.88 2.52
C TYR A 192 14.39 12.78 1.29
N SER A 193 15.59 12.96 0.73
CA SER A 193 15.82 13.75 -0.48
C SER A 193 15.02 13.21 -1.67
N ASP A 194 15.00 11.90 -1.82
CA ASP A 194 14.37 11.23 -2.95
C ASP A 194 12.85 11.30 -2.85
N ILE A 195 12.29 11.06 -1.66
CA ILE A 195 10.84 11.14 -1.48
C ILE A 195 10.31 12.57 -1.61
N ALA A 196 11.05 13.58 -1.11
CA ALA A 196 10.68 14.98 -1.29
C ALA A 196 10.69 15.37 -2.77
N ARG A 197 11.77 15.01 -3.49
CA ARG A 197 11.92 15.25 -4.93
C ARG A 197 10.84 14.55 -5.75
N LEU A 198 10.45 13.34 -5.35
CA LEU A 198 9.36 12.62 -5.98
C LEU A 198 8.01 13.31 -5.74
N PHE A 199 7.77 13.81 -4.54
CA PHE A 199 6.55 14.58 -4.24
C PHE A 199 6.48 15.87 -5.06
N ASP A 200 7.59 16.58 -5.28
CA ASP A 200 7.64 17.74 -6.17
C ASP A 200 7.10 17.38 -7.57
N PHE A 201 7.55 16.26 -8.12
CA PHE A 201 7.08 15.74 -9.40
C PHE A 201 5.60 15.33 -9.36
N LEU A 202 5.20 14.47 -8.42
CA LEU A 202 3.83 13.94 -8.36
C LEU A 202 2.78 15.03 -8.09
N LEU A 203 3.14 16.07 -7.35
CA LEU A 203 2.25 17.20 -7.08
C LEU A 203 2.12 18.14 -8.29
N ALA A 204 3.15 18.25 -9.13
CA ALA A 204 3.16 19.09 -10.32
C ALA A 204 2.43 18.46 -11.53
N TRP A 205 2.22 17.14 -11.54
CA TRP A 205 1.65 16.40 -12.67
C TRP A 205 0.25 15.83 -12.41
N GLU A 206 -0.43 15.30 -13.44
CA GLU A 206 -1.75 14.67 -13.27
C GLU A 206 -1.66 13.44 -12.33
N PRO A 207 -2.70 13.11 -11.55
CA PRO A 207 -2.68 11.96 -10.63
C PRO A 207 -2.36 10.62 -11.31
N VAL A 208 -2.76 10.47 -12.57
CA VAL A 208 -2.51 9.25 -13.36
C VAL A 208 -1.02 9.03 -13.61
N VAL A 209 -0.20 10.08 -13.63
CA VAL A 209 1.25 9.99 -13.86
C VAL A 209 1.96 9.17 -12.77
N SER A 210 1.40 9.14 -11.55
CA SER A 210 1.88 8.23 -10.49
C SER A 210 1.84 6.75 -10.92
N ILE A 211 0.88 6.38 -11.76
CA ILE A 211 0.73 5.01 -12.28
C ILE A 211 1.72 4.77 -13.44
N TYR A 212 1.96 5.79 -14.27
CA TYR A 212 3.00 5.73 -15.32
C TYR A 212 4.40 5.61 -14.73
N LEU A 213 4.66 6.25 -13.58
CA LEU A 213 5.91 6.06 -12.85
C LEU A 213 6.10 4.61 -12.44
N TYR A 214 5.04 3.94 -11.96
CA TYR A 214 5.12 2.52 -11.63
C TYR A 214 5.43 1.67 -12.87
N ALA A 215 4.74 1.95 -13.98
CA ALA A 215 5.01 1.26 -15.25
C ALA A 215 6.45 1.48 -15.72
N ALA A 216 6.99 2.70 -15.60
CA ALA A 216 8.38 3.02 -15.93
C ALA A 216 9.39 2.26 -15.04
N ILE A 217 9.08 2.06 -13.76
CA ILE A 217 9.87 1.22 -12.84
C ILE A 217 9.86 -0.25 -13.27
N VAL A 218 8.72 -0.78 -13.71
CA VAL A 218 8.63 -2.15 -14.22
C VAL A 218 9.41 -2.30 -15.53
N LEU A 219 9.26 -1.34 -16.45
CA LEU A 219 9.95 -1.34 -17.75
C LEU A 219 11.48 -1.17 -17.60
N SER A 220 11.96 -0.39 -16.63
CA SER A 220 13.41 -0.24 -16.39
C SER A 220 14.08 -1.54 -15.98
N ARG A 221 13.31 -2.47 -15.39
CA ARG A 221 13.75 -3.79 -14.92
C ARG A 221 13.43 -4.92 -15.90
N ARG A 222 13.13 -4.59 -17.16
CA ARG A 222 12.77 -5.55 -18.22
C ARG A 222 13.67 -6.79 -18.25
N LYS A 223 15.00 -6.60 -18.27
CA LYS A 223 15.97 -7.72 -18.35
C LYS A 223 15.81 -8.67 -17.18
N GLU A 224 15.83 -8.14 -15.96
CA GLU A 224 15.66 -8.91 -14.72
C GLU A 224 14.34 -9.70 -14.74
N LEU A 225 13.23 -9.07 -15.14
CA LEU A 225 11.90 -9.69 -15.09
C LEU A 225 11.70 -10.80 -16.15
N LEU A 226 12.38 -10.70 -17.30
CA LEU A 226 12.30 -11.72 -18.36
C LEU A 226 13.20 -12.93 -18.07
N GLU A 227 14.28 -12.76 -17.31
CA GLU A 227 15.20 -13.83 -16.91
C GLU A 227 14.63 -14.75 -15.81
N ILE A 228 13.60 -14.31 -15.08
CA ILE A 228 12.98 -15.13 -14.02
C ILE A 228 12.39 -16.41 -14.66
N PRO A 229 12.63 -17.61 -14.10
CA PRO A 229 12.04 -18.85 -14.59
C PRO A 229 10.49 -18.81 -14.63
N LEU A 230 9.86 -19.54 -15.57
CA LEU A 230 8.39 -19.53 -15.74
C LEU A 230 7.64 -20.32 -14.66
N ASP A 231 8.34 -21.23 -13.99
CA ASP A 231 7.88 -22.08 -12.90
C ASP A 231 7.91 -21.39 -11.53
N GLU A 232 8.42 -20.15 -11.44
CA GLU A 232 8.50 -19.35 -10.21
C GLU A 232 7.71 -18.02 -10.27
N PRO A 233 6.36 -18.05 -10.41
CA PRO A 233 5.54 -16.84 -10.48
C PRO A 233 5.57 -16.00 -9.19
N GLU A 234 5.86 -16.61 -8.04
CA GLU A 234 6.00 -15.91 -6.75
C GLU A 234 7.22 -15.00 -6.74
N MET A 235 8.34 -15.43 -7.34
CA MET A 235 9.56 -14.63 -7.47
C MET A 235 9.28 -13.37 -8.30
N LEU A 236 8.53 -13.52 -9.39
CA LEU A 236 8.11 -12.39 -10.22
C LEU A 236 7.28 -11.38 -9.41
N HIS A 237 6.29 -11.86 -8.65
CA HIS A 237 5.47 -10.99 -7.80
C HIS A 237 6.29 -10.31 -6.69
N PHE A 238 7.23 -11.03 -6.07
CA PHE A 238 8.14 -10.47 -5.06
C PHE A 238 9.04 -9.39 -5.64
N LYS A 239 9.63 -9.62 -6.81
CA LYS A 239 10.48 -8.63 -7.48
C LYS A 239 9.69 -7.38 -7.85
N LEU A 240 8.49 -7.54 -8.38
CA LEU A 240 7.62 -6.42 -8.73
C LEU A 240 7.17 -5.62 -7.51
N SER A 241 6.98 -6.24 -6.34
CA SER A 241 6.56 -5.53 -5.13
C SER A 241 7.66 -4.69 -4.48
N LYS A 242 8.89 -4.74 -4.99
CA LYS A 242 10.04 -3.96 -4.49
C LYS A 242 10.47 -2.92 -5.51
N LEU A 243 10.84 -1.74 -5.01
CA LEU A 243 11.49 -0.72 -5.81
C LEU A 243 12.94 -1.13 -6.15
N PRO A 244 13.48 -0.71 -7.31
CA PRO A 244 14.86 -0.97 -7.68
C PRO A 244 15.82 -0.27 -6.70
N ILE A 245 16.94 -0.93 -6.42
CA ILE A 245 18.04 -0.42 -5.60
C ILE A 245 19.32 -0.56 -6.44
N PRO A 246 20.01 0.54 -6.79
CA PRO A 246 19.70 1.94 -6.46
C PRO A 246 18.48 2.49 -7.22
N LEU A 247 17.80 3.47 -6.64
CA LEU A 247 16.65 4.16 -7.23
C LEU A 247 17.13 5.37 -8.04
N ASP A 248 17.31 5.22 -9.35
CA ASP A 248 17.62 6.36 -10.25
C ASP A 248 16.35 7.18 -10.54
N LEU A 249 16.00 8.07 -9.60
CA LEU A 249 14.74 8.79 -9.61
C LEU A 249 14.57 9.71 -10.83
N GLU A 250 15.62 10.44 -11.24
CA GLU A 250 15.53 11.38 -12.36
C GLU A 250 15.29 10.65 -13.69
N THR A 251 16.01 9.55 -13.93
CA THR A 251 15.77 8.72 -15.11
C THR A 251 14.37 8.12 -15.10
N LEU A 252 13.89 7.66 -13.94
CA LEU A 252 12.54 7.09 -13.81
C LEU A 252 11.45 8.15 -14.05
N ILE A 253 11.62 9.36 -13.52
CA ILE A 253 10.72 10.50 -13.77
C ILE A 253 10.69 10.83 -15.26
N SER A 254 11.86 10.97 -15.89
CA SER A 254 11.94 11.27 -17.33
C SER A 254 11.26 10.20 -18.17
N ARG A 255 11.47 8.92 -17.86
CA ARG A 255 10.82 7.80 -18.55
C ARG A 255 9.31 7.77 -18.32
N ALA A 256 8.84 8.08 -17.11
CA ALA A 256 7.42 8.14 -16.81
C ALA A 256 6.70 9.24 -17.62
N VAL A 257 7.33 10.41 -17.73
CA VAL A 257 6.82 11.53 -18.54
C VAL A 257 6.80 11.17 -20.02
N GLN A 258 7.89 10.59 -20.54
CA GLN A 258 7.96 10.12 -21.92
C GLN A 258 6.85 9.09 -22.20
N LEU A 259 6.71 8.08 -21.34
CA LEU A 259 5.69 7.04 -21.45
C LEU A 259 4.27 7.60 -21.44
N PHE A 260 4.02 8.64 -20.63
CA PHE A 260 2.74 9.34 -20.58
C PHE A 260 2.44 10.09 -21.89
N HIS A 261 3.44 10.73 -22.49
CA HIS A 261 3.28 11.43 -23.77
C HIS A 261 3.12 10.47 -24.95
N ASP A 262 3.89 9.39 -24.99
CA ASP A 262 3.85 8.40 -26.08
C ASP A 262 2.56 7.58 -26.04
N HIS A 263 2.05 7.30 -24.84
CA HIS A 263 0.86 6.47 -24.61
C HIS A 263 -0.10 7.13 -23.61
N PRO A 264 -0.77 8.24 -23.95
CA PRO A 264 -1.70 8.91 -23.04
C PRO A 264 -2.85 8.00 -22.60
N PRO A 265 -3.50 8.27 -21.45
CA PRO A 265 -4.54 7.38 -20.90
C PRO A 265 -5.65 7.04 -21.91
N GLU A 266 -6.02 8.01 -22.75
CA GLU A 266 -7.03 7.86 -23.80
C GLU A 266 -6.67 6.84 -24.89
N SER A 267 -5.38 6.65 -25.17
CA SER A 267 -4.91 5.74 -26.23
C SER A 267 -4.65 4.32 -25.72
N LEU A 268 -4.76 4.08 -24.40
CA LEU A 268 -4.45 2.78 -23.81
C LEU A 268 -5.38 1.66 -24.35
N PRO A 269 -4.85 0.45 -24.57
CA PRO A 269 -5.58 -0.66 -25.15
C PRO A 269 -6.71 -1.17 -24.25
N ALA A 270 -7.56 -2.04 -24.82
CA ALA A 270 -8.66 -2.72 -24.12
C ALA A 270 -9.68 -1.80 -23.42
N GLY A 271 -9.68 -0.50 -23.76
CA GLY A 271 -10.59 0.50 -23.20
C GLY A 271 -10.47 0.66 -21.68
N VAL A 272 -9.30 0.37 -21.10
CA VAL A 272 -9.10 0.43 -19.64
C VAL A 272 -9.41 1.80 -19.06
N TRP A 273 -9.08 2.87 -19.79
CA TRP A 273 -9.40 4.24 -19.37
C TRP A 273 -10.90 4.53 -19.35
N ARG A 274 -11.68 3.93 -20.26
CA ARG A 274 -13.15 4.08 -20.25
C ARG A 274 -13.79 3.40 -19.03
N LYS A 275 -13.15 2.36 -18.49
CA LYS A 275 -13.61 1.65 -17.27
C LYS A 275 -13.39 2.47 -16.00
N ILE A 276 -12.49 3.46 -16.02
CA ILE A 276 -12.32 4.40 -14.91
C ILE A 276 -13.56 5.32 -14.83
N PRO A 277 -14.23 5.44 -13.67
CA PRO A 277 -15.39 6.32 -13.54
C PRO A 277 -15.07 7.79 -13.85
N GLY A 278 -16.00 8.52 -14.46
CA GLY A 278 -15.83 9.96 -14.75
C GLY A 278 -15.57 10.82 -13.50
N CYS A 279 -16.08 10.39 -12.34
CA CYS A 279 -15.87 11.04 -11.06
C CYS A 279 -14.56 10.64 -10.35
N SER A 280 -13.76 9.74 -10.94
CA SER A 280 -12.46 9.34 -10.39
C SER A 280 -11.48 10.50 -10.40
N VAL A 281 -10.63 10.55 -9.38
CA VAL A 281 -9.56 11.55 -9.28
C VAL A 281 -8.63 11.57 -10.48
N LEU A 282 -8.43 10.42 -11.14
CA LEU A 282 -7.63 10.34 -12.36
C LEU A 282 -8.20 11.18 -13.51
N LYS A 283 -9.53 11.37 -13.54
CA LYS A 283 -10.23 12.13 -14.59
C LYS A 283 -10.54 13.55 -14.19
N THR A 284 -10.87 13.78 -12.92
CA THR A 284 -11.33 15.10 -12.45
C THR A 284 -10.19 16.03 -12.10
N SER A 285 -9.01 15.49 -11.81
CA SER A 285 -7.88 16.26 -11.27
C SER A 285 -6.67 16.32 -12.21
N ARG A 286 -6.93 16.30 -13.52
CA ARG A 286 -5.91 16.39 -14.58
C ARG A 286 -5.28 17.78 -14.69
N ASP A 287 -6.08 18.83 -14.58
CA ASP A 287 -5.58 20.21 -14.61
C ASP A 287 -5.09 20.61 -13.20
N VAL A 288 -3.76 20.64 -13.04
CA VAL A 288 -3.07 20.99 -11.79
C VAL A 288 -3.07 22.49 -11.54
N SER A 289 -3.12 23.32 -12.60
CA SER A 289 -3.10 24.78 -12.49
C SER A 289 -4.46 25.35 -12.09
N ARG A 290 -5.55 24.66 -12.38
CA ARG A 290 -6.90 25.09 -12.02
C ARG A 290 -7.18 24.89 -10.54
N LYS A 291 -7.56 25.97 -9.85
CA LYS A 291 -8.09 25.90 -8.48
C LYS A 291 -9.36 25.05 -8.45
N GLN A 292 -9.23 23.82 -7.98
CA GLN A 292 -10.37 22.92 -7.78
C GLN A 292 -11.08 23.27 -6.47
N SER A 293 -12.41 23.37 -6.55
CA SER A 293 -13.23 23.64 -5.36
C SER A 293 -13.26 22.39 -4.47
N ILE A 294 -12.93 22.56 -3.19
CA ILE A 294 -13.05 21.52 -2.16
C ILE A 294 -14.48 20.96 -2.15
N LYS A 295 -15.50 21.82 -2.26
CA LYS A 295 -16.91 21.39 -2.30
C LYS A 295 -17.19 20.44 -3.48
N ALA A 296 -16.66 20.76 -4.67
CA ALA A 296 -16.81 19.90 -5.83
C ALA A 296 -16.12 18.54 -5.64
N ALA A 297 -14.94 18.52 -5.01
CA ALA A 297 -14.24 17.27 -4.69
C ALA A 297 -15.03 16.39 -3.69
N VAL A 298 -15.70 17.00 -2.73
CA VAL A 298 -16.60 16.31 -1.79
C VAL A 298 -17.83 15.75 -2.53
N GLU A 299 -18.44 16.50 -3.44
CA GLU A 299 -19.56 16.01 -4.26
C GLU A 299 -19.13 14.81 -5.12
N LEU A 300 -17.96 14.88 -5.76
CA LEU A 300 -17.37 13.77 -6.53
C LEU A 300 -17.13 12.52 -5.66
N PHE A 301 -16.68 12.68 -4.42
CA PHE A 301 -16.53 11.58 -3.46
C PHE A 301 -17.85 10.84 -3.25
N TYR A 302 -18.94 11.57 -2.98
CA TYR A 302 -20.26 10.96 -2.76
C TYR A 302 -20.78 10.30 -4.03
N GLN A 303 -20.62 10.94 -5.19
CA GLN A 303 -21.00 10.35 -6.48
C GLN A 303 -20.30 9.00 -6.70
N GLN A 304 -18.99 8.94 -6.46
CA GLN A 304 -18.21 7.70 -6.61
C GLN A 304 -18.60 6.64 -5.58
N THR A 305 -18.85 7.04 -4.32
CA THR A 305 -19.34 6.14 -3.27
C THR A 305 -20.69 5.51 -3.65
N HIS A 306 -21.62 6.29 -4.22
CA HIS A 306 -22.89 5.77 -4.69
C HIS A 306 -22.74 4.81 -5.87
N GLN A 307 -21.84 5.09 -6.80
CA GLN A 307 -21.53 4.17 -7.90
C GLN A 307 -20.96 2.84 -7.38
N LEU A 308 -20.03 2.89 -6.42
CA LEU A 308 -19.48 1.69 -5.78
C LEU A 308 -20.55 0.83 -5.12
N ARG A 309 -21.42 1.43 -4.29
CA ARG A 309 -22.51 0.69 -3.66
C ARG A 309 -23.44 0.03 -4.67
N ARG A 310 -23.70 0.69 -5.80
CA ARG A 310 -24.50 0.11 -6.89
C ARG A 310 -23.80 -1.08 -7.56
N GLU A 311 -22.49 -0.98 -7.79
CA GLU A 311 -21.70 -2.09 -8.35
C GLU A 311 -21.66 -3.29 -7.39
N GLU A 312 -21.40 -3.05 -6.09
CA GLU A 312 -21.39 -4.09 -5.07
C GLU A 312 -22.76 -4.78 -4.91
N ASN A 313 -23.84 -4.00 -4.89
CA ASN A 313 -25.19 -4.55 -4.82
C ASN A 313 -25.54 -5.38 -6.06
N LYS A 314 -25.13 -4.94 -7.25
CA LYS A 314 -25.29 -5.74 -8.48
C LYS A 314 -24.50 -7.04 -8.41
N GLN A 315 -23.27 -7.02 -7.92
CA GLN A 315 -22.47 -8.23 -7.74
C GLN A 315 -23.09 -9.20 -6.74
N LYS A 316 -23.57 -8.69 -5.59
CA LYS A 316 -24.31 -9.49 -4.61
C LYS A 316 -25.58 -10.08 -5.20
N PHE A 317 -26.34 -9.32 -6.00
CA PHE A 317 -27.54 -9.78 -6.67
C PHE A 317 -27.25 -10.85 -7.72
N ILE A 318 -26.21 -10.67 -8.56
CA ILE A 318 -25.76 -11.67 -9.53
C ILE A 318 -25.31 -12.95 -8.80
N GLY A 319 -24.52 -12.81 -7.73
CA GLY A 319 -24.08 -13.93 -6.90
C GLY A 319 -25.26 -14.69 -6.28
N PHE A 320 -26.27 -13.95 -5.80
CA PHE A 320 -27.52 -14.52 -5.28
C PHE A 320 -28.32 -15.27 -6.35
N ILE A 321 -28.49 -14.70 -7.55
CA ILE A 321 -29.14 -15.39 -8.67
C ILE A 321 -28.36 -16.65 -9.02
N TRP A 322 -27.03 -16.56 -9.08
CA TRP A 322 -26.19 -17.68 -9.47
C TRP A 322 -26.25 -18.81 -8.44
N SER A 323 -26.26 -18.50 -7.14
CA SER A 323 -26.45 -19.50 -6.08
C SER A 323 -27.84 -20.12 -6.09
N HIS A 324 -28.88 -19.36 -6.48
CA HIS A 324 -30.26 -19.82 -6.55
C HIS A 324 -30.71 -20.24 -7.96
N ARG A 325 -29.79 -20.42 -8.91
CA ARG A 325 -30.12 -20.64 -10.33
C ARG A 325 -31.03 -21.85 -10.60
N ARG A 326 -30.91 -22.91 -9.78
CA ARG A 326 -31.73 -24.13 -9.91
C ARG A 326 -33.17 -23.87 -9.48
N THR A 327 -33.36 -23.18 -8.35
CA THR A 327 -34.68 -22.85 -7.80
C THR A 327 -35.37 -21.74 -8.58
N ILE A 328 -34.63 -20.70 -8.97
CA ILE A 328 -35.16 -19.62 -9.82
C ILE A 328 -35.50 -20.18 -11.20
N GLY A 329 -34.68 -21.08 -11.75
CA GLY A 329 -34.96 -21.76 -13.01
C GLY A 329 -36.26 -22.56 -12.96
N SER A 330 -36.50 -23.35 -11.91
CA SER A 330 -37.73 -24.14 -11.79
C SER A 330 -38.98 -23.28 -11.61
N VAL A 331 -38.90 -22.21 -10.81
CA VAL A 331 -40.01 -21.26 -10.64
C VAL A 331 -40.30 -20.50 -11.94
N ALA A 332 -39.27 -20.05 -12.65
CA ALA A 332 -39.43 -19.37 -13.94
C ALA A 332 -40.08 -20.28 -15.00
N VAL A 333 -39.67 -21.55 -15.07
CA VAL A 333 -40.30 -22.55 -15.94
C VAL A 333 -41.77 -22.76 -15.56
N ALA A 334 -42.09 -22.88 -14.26
CA ALA A 334 -43.47 -23.05 -13.81
C ALA A 334 -44.35 -21.83 -14.16
N VAL A 335 -43.84 -20.62 -13.97
CA VAL A 335 -44.54 -19.38 -14.35
C VAL A 335 -44.73 -19.31 -15.87
N PHE A 336 -43.71 -19.67 -16.65
CA PHE A 336 -43.79 -19.72 -18.11
C PHE A 336 -44.83 -20.74 -18.59
N ILE A 337 -44.83 -21.95 -18.03
CA ILE A 337 -45.84 -22.98 -18.33
C ILE A 337 -47.24 -22.47 -17.96
N GLY A 338 -47.41 -21.86 -16.78
CA GLY A 338 -48.70 -21.28 -16.37
C GLY A 338 -49.19 -20.20 -17.32
N ALA A 339 -48.32 -19.28 -17.73
CA ALA A 339 -48.64 -18.23 -18.70
C ALA A 339 -48.98 -18.82 -20.09
N MET A 340 -48.21 -19.83 -20.53
CA MET A 340 -48.43 -20.52 -21.79
C MET A 340 -49.76 -21.26 -21.79
N SER A 341 -50.11 -21.97 -20.72
CA SER A 341 -51.40 -22.65 -20.56
C SER A 341 -52.57 -21.67 -20.60
N ILE A 342 -52.45 -20.50 -19.97
CA ILE A 342 -53.48 -19.44 -20.04
C ILE A 342 -53.59 -18.88 -21.46
N TRP A 343 -52.47 -18.71 -22.16
CA TRP A 343 -52.43 -18.19 -23.53
C TRP A 343 -53.04 -19.17 -24.55
N ILE A 344 -52.71 -20.46 -24.45
CA ILE A 344 -53.30 -21.53 -25.28
C ILE A 344 -54.82 -21.59 -25.06
N ARG A 345 -55.26 -21.53 -23.79
CA ARG A 345 -56.68 -21.49 -23.43
C ARG A 345 -57.41 -20.27 -24.00
N LYS A 346 -56.78 -19.08 -23.94
CA LYS A 346 -57.37 -17.85 -24.51
C LYS A 346 -57.44 -17.86 -26.04
N ARG A 347 -56.57 -18.61 -26.72
CA ARG A 347 -56.57 -18.76 -28.18
C ARG A 347 -57.41 -19.95 -28.68
N GLY A 348 -58.03 -20.72 -27.78
CA GLY A 348 -58.89 -21.86 -28.15
C GLY A 348 -58.12 -23.04 -28.77
N LEU A 349 -56.80 -23.12 -28.58
CA LEU A 349 -55.95 -24.18 -29.14
C LEU A 349 -55.95 -25.47 -28.30
N ASP A 350 -56.63 -25.48 -27.15
CA ASP A 350 -56.70 -26.61 -26.22
C ASP A 350 -57.22 -27.90 -26.90
N ASN A 351 -58.25 -27.78 -27.75
CA ASN A 351 -58.86 -28.93 -28.44
C ASN A 351 -57.94 -29.52 -29.53
N SER A 352 -57.09 -28.70 -30.17
CA SER A 352 -56.13 -29.14 -31.18
C SER A 352 -55.01 -29.97 -30.54
N ILE A 353 -54.52 -29.57 -29.38
CA ILE A 353 -53.40 -30.22 -28.69
C ILE A 353 -53.86 -31.52 -28.02
N LEU A 354 -55.05 -31.55 -27.40
CA LEU A 354 -55.66 -32.78 -26.87
C LEU A 354 -55.84 -33.84 -27.97
N SER A 355 -56.33 -33.44 -29.15
CA SER A 355 -56.49 -34.36 -30.28
C SER A 355 -55.16 -34.93 -30.81
N TYR A 356 -54.06 -34.18 -30.68
CA TYR A 356 -52.72 -34.63 -31.08
C TYR A 356 -52.11 -35.56 -30.03
N ALA A 357 -52.31 -35.27 -28.75
CA ALA A 357 -51.88 -36.11 -27.63
C ALA A 357 -52.62 -37.46 -27.60
N ASP A 358 -53.94 -37.47 -27.85
CA ASP A 358 -54.73 -38.70 -27.95
C ASP A 358 -54.32 -39.56 -29.16
N ARG A 359 -54.01 -38.93 -30.31
CA ARG A 359 -53.45 -39.62 -31.48
C ARG A 359 -52.08 -40.23 -31.20
N PHE A 360 -51.23 -39.54 -30.45
CA PHE A 360 -49.91 -40.06 -30.06
C PHE A 360 -50.01 -41.22 -29.06
N ARG A 361 -50.96 -41.15 -28.12
CA ARG A 361 -51.23 -42.20 -27.14
C ARG A 361 -51.81 -43.46 -27.81
N ALA A 362 -52.70 -43.29 -28.79
CA ALA A 362 -53.22 -44.37 -29.62
C ALA A 362 -52.12 -45.02 -30.49
N ALA A 363 -51.18 -44.23 -31.01
CA ALA A 363 -50.04 -44.75 -31.79
C ALA A 363 -49.04 -45.58 -30.95
N PHE A 364 -48.96 -45.35 -29.64
CA PHE A 364 -48.12 -46.13 -28.73
C PHE A 364 -48.80 -47.39 -28.18
N GLN A 365 -50.14 -47.38 -28.02
CA GLN A 365 -50.89 -48.58 -27.61
C GLN A 365 -51.03 -49.62 -28.74
N GLY A 366 -50.91 -49.23 -30.01
CA GLY A 366 -50.92 -50.15 -31.16
C GLY A 366 -49.62 -50.94 -31.41
N ARG A 367 -48.62 -50.87 -30.51
CA ARG A 367 -47.30 -51.51 -30.68
C ARG A 367 -46.96 -52.55 -29.59
N LEU A 368 -47.95 -53.02 -28.83
CA LEU A 368 -47.76 -53.97 -27.72
C LEU A 368 -48.66 -55.22 -27.78
N PHE A 369 -49.04 -55.65 -28.98
CA PHE A 369 -49.53 -57.02 -29.25
C PHE A 369 -48.74 -57.65 -30.39
#